data_AF-A0ABC9Z678-F1
#
_entry.id   AF-A0ABC9Z678-F1
#
_cell.length_a   1.000
_cell.length_b   1.000
_cell.length_c   1.000
_cell.angle_alpha   90.00
_cell.angle_beta   90.00
_cell.angle_gamma   90.00
#
_symmetry.space_group_name_H-M   'P 1'
#
loop_
_entity.id
_entity.type
_entity.pdbx_description
1 polymer ?
#
loop_
_entity_poly.entity_id
_entity_poly.type
_entity_poly.pdbx_seq_one_letter_code
_entity_poly.pdbx_strand_id
1 'polypeptide(L)'
;MAAADGTNLDACANGNCEIQVDGPTTIPTPGFTRIGGSVKIQEISPGAVTAAGSMFGFPISGSTGVGGTIFLNGLTIKVVAVQGSSAVLRLST
;
A
#
# COMPACT_ATOMS: atom_id res chain seq x y z
N MET A 1 13.81 11.20 -6.21
CA MET A 1 12.68 12.14 -6.37
C MET A 1 11.48 11.47 -5.73
N ALA A 2 11.08 11.94 -4.55
CA ALA A 2 9.99 11.37 -3.77
C ALA A 2 8.66 11.74 -4.43
N ALA A 3 7.68 10.83 -4.42
CA ALA A 3 6.32 11.14 -4.81
C ALA A 3 5.75 12.17 -3.82
N ALA A 4 5.91 13.46 -4.13
CA ALA A 4 5.30 14.53 -3.33
C ALA A 4 3.77 14.52 -3.44
N ASP A 5 3.23 13.87 -4.47
CA ASP A 5 1.81 13.90 -4.83
C ASP A 5 1.10 12.54 -4.69
N GLY A 6 1.73 11.59 -4.00
CA GLY A 6 1.10 10.31 -3.65
C GLY A 6 0.69 9.39 -4.81
N THR A 7 0.96 9.79 -6.06
CA THR A 7 0.54 9.12 -7.30
C THR A 7 1.71 8.54 -8.09
N ASN A 8 2.95 8.89 -7.72
CA ASN A 8 4.13 8.39 -8.40
C ASN A 8 4.58 7.06 -7.77
N LEU A 9 3.88 6.00 -8.17
CA LEU A 9 4.09 4.62 -7.70
C LEU A 9 5.45 4.05 -8.16
N ASP A 10 6.06 4.61 -9.19
CA ASP A 10 7.43 4.31 -9.61
C ASP A 10 8.48 4.81 -8.61
N ALA A 11 8.21 5.92 -7.92
CA ALA A 11 9.09 6.38 -6.84
C ALA A 11 9.07 5.43 -5.62
N CYS A 12 8.05 4.58 -5.51
CA CYS A 12 7.95 3.53 -4.50
C CYS A 12 8.73 2.25 -4.82
N ALA A 13 9.38 2.15 -5.98
CA ALA A 13 10.14 0.96 -6.35
C ALA A 13 11.26 0.62 -5.34
N ASN A 14 11.77 1.60 -4.61
CA ASN A 14 12.84 1.43 -3.61
C ASN A 14 12.31 1.06 -2.21
N GLY A 15 10.99 0.99 -2.01
CA GLY A 15 10.43 0.58 -0.74
C GLY A 15 10.52 1.59 0.40
N ASN A 16 10.83 2.87 0.13
CA ASN A 16 10.80 3.92 1.15
C ASN A 16 10.13 5.16 0.57
N CYS A 17 8.81 5.20 0.68
CA CYS A 17 7.97 6.19 0.02
C CYS A 17 6.63 6.31 0.75
N GLU A 18 5.98 7.45 0.57
CA GLU A 18 4.63 7.68 1.03
C GLU A 18 3.75 7.93 -0.19
N ILE A 19 2.63 7.21 -0.28
CA ILE A 19 1.66 7.32 -1.37
C ILE A 19 0.28 7.61 -0.83
N GLN A 20 -0.52 8.36 -1.58
CA GLN A 20 -1.91 8.61 -1.28
C GLN A 20 -2.75 7.88 -2.32
N VAL A 21 -3.63 7.01 -1.82
CA VAL A 21 -4.59 6.28 -2.64
C VAL A 21 -5.98 6.81 -2.39
N ASP A 22 -6.79 6.85 -3.45
CA ASP A 22 -8.21 7.19 -3.35
C ASP A 22 -9.05 5.98 -3.73
N GLY A 23 -9.91 5.56 -2.81
CA GLY A 23 -10.80 4.43 -2.94
C GLY A 23 -10.10 3.08 -3.17
N PRO A 24 -10.85 2.08 -3.64
CA PRO A 24 -10.30 0.80 -4.05
C PRO A 24 -9.45 0.97 -5.32
N THR A 25 -8.14 1.06 -5.14
CA THR A 25 -7.18 1.25 -6.24
C THR A 25 -6.14 0.14 -6.29
N THR A 26 -5.54 -0.05 -7.46
CA THR A 26 -4.43 -1.00 -7.62
C THR A 26 -3.12 -0.23 -7.76
N ILE A 27 -2.20 -0.51 -6.84
CA ILE A 27 -0.88 0.07 -6.73
C ILE A 27 0.12 -0.89 -7.40
N PRO A 28 0.61 -0.62 -8.62
CA PRO A 28 1.78 -1.30 -9.16
C PRO A 28 3.00 -1.09 -8.26
N THR A 29 3.66 -2.19 -7.89
CA THR A 29 4.89 -2.23 -7.11
C THR A 29 5.93 -3.10 -7.83
N PRO A 30 6.41 -2.68 -9.02
CA PRO A 30 7.28 -3.51 -9.87
C PRO A 30 8.61 -3.89 -9.18
N GLY A 31 9.10 -3.07 -8.25
CA GLY A 31 10.28 -3.37 -7.42
C GLY A 31 10.07 -4.52 -6.42
N PHE A 32 8.82 -4.94 -6.19
CA PHE A 32 8.46 -5.95 -5.20
C PHE A 32 7.92 -7.22 -5.86
N THR A 33 8.82 -7.98 -6.50
CA THR A 33 8.47 -9.23 -7.19
C THR A 33 7.92 -10.31 -6.23
N ARG A 34 8.23 -10.21 -4.92
CA ARG A 34 7.73 -11.12 -3.88
C ARG A 34 6.21 -11.07 -3.71
N ILE A 35 5.61 -9.89 -3.81
CA ILE A 35 4.16 -9.66 -3.69
C ILE A 35 3.46 -9.57 -5.06
N GLY A 36 4.04 -10.20 -6.09
CA GLY A 36 3.41 -10.29 -7.41
C GLY A 36 3.45 -8.99 -8.22
N GLY A 37 4.22 -7.99 -7.77
CA GLY A 37 4.42 -6.75 -8.49
C GLY A 37 3.27 -5.74 -8.38
N SER A 38 2.23 -6.02 -7.58
CA SER A 38 1.12 -5.08 -7.35
C SER A 38 0.38 -5.34 -6.04
N VAL A 39 -0.06 -4.28 -5.37
CA VAL A 39 -0.94 -4.29 -4.20
C VAL A 39 -2.27 -3.67 -4.57
N LYS A 40 -3.39 -4.33 -4.29
CA LYS A 40 -4.73 -3.80 -4.50
C LYS A 40 -5.34 -3.37 -3.17
N ILE A 41 -5.76 -2.12 -3.07
CA ILE A 41 -6.61 -1.66 -1.98
C ILE A 41 -8.03 -2.11 -2.30
N GLN A 42 -8.58 -2.99 -1.45
CA GLN A 42 -9.94 -3.51 -1.61
C GLN A 42 -10.98 -2.54 -1.08
N GLU A 43 -10.70 -1.92 0.07
CA GLU A 43 -11.64 -1.05 0.75
C GLU A 43 -10.90 -0.03 1.61
N ILE A 44 -11.42 1.20 1.61
CA ILE A 44 -10.98 2.28 2.50
C ILE A 44 -12.23 2.74 3.24
N SER A 45 -12.24 2.50 4.54
CA SER A 45 -13.27 2.93 5.48
C SER A 45 -12.67 3.98 6.42
N PRO A 46 -13.47 4.88 7.01
CA PRO A 46 -12.97 5.87 7.96
C PRO A 46 -12.37 5.17 9.18
N GLY A 47 -11.03 5.06 9.19
CA GLY A 47 -10.28 4.37 10.24
C GLY A 47 -9.79 2.96 9.89
N ALA A 48 -10.09 2.40 8.70
CA ALA A 48 -9.64 1.08 8.28
C ALA A 48 -9.31 1.03 6.78
N VAL A 49 -8.20 0.39 6.43
CA VAL A 49 -7.75 0.14 5.06
C VAL A 49 -7.55 -1.35 4.89
N THR A 50 -8.20 -1.91 3.89
CA THR A 50 -8.04 -3.31 3.50
C THR A 50 -7.20 -3.37 2.24
N ALA A 51 -6.00 -3.94 2.34
CA ALA A 51 -5.13 -4.22 1.22
C ALA A 51 -5.17 -5.72 0.88
N ALA A 52 -4.99 -6.03 -0.39
CA ALA A 52 -4.81 -7.36 -0.94
C ALA A 52 -3.64 -7.36 -1.90
N GLY A 53 -3.03 -8.50 -2.10
CA GLY A 53 -1.95 -8.71 -3.05
C GLY A 53 -1.85 -10.19 -3.38
N SER A 54 -0.87 -10.53 -4.22
CA SER A 54 -0.61 -11.91 -4.60
C SER A 54 0.84 -12.24 -4.36
N MET A 55 1.14 -13.01 -3.32
CA MET A 55 2.49 -13.42 -2.97
C MET A 55 2.78 -14.79 -3.55
N PHE A 56 3.73 -14.92 -4.48
CA PHE A 56 4.08 -16.22 -5.11
C PHE A 56 2.87 -16.97 -5.71
N GLY A 57 1.87 -16.22 -6.20
CA GLY A 57 0.60 -16.79 -6.70
C GLY A 57 -0.44 -17.12 -5.62
N PHE A 58 -0.11 -16.92 -4.34
CA PHE A 58 -1.07 -17.02 -3.24
C PHE A 58 -1.71 -15.66 -2.96
N PRO A 59 -3.05 -15.57 -2.90
CA PRO A 59 -3.71 -14.34 -2.50
C PRO A 59 -3.40 -14.07 -1.02
N ILE A 60 -2.95 -12.86 -0.75
CA ILE A 60 -2.74 -12.34 0.60
C ILE A 60 -3.63 -11.12 0.79
N SER A 61 -4.18 -10.96 1.99
CA SER A 61 -4.94 -9.79 2.36
C SER A 61 -4.63 -9.40 3.79
N GLY A 62 -4.63 -8.10 4.04
CA GLY A 62 -4.39 -7.52 5.34
C GLY A 62 -5.25 -6.28 5.49
N SER A 63 -5.98 -6.21 6.59
CA SER A 63 -6.73 -5.02 6.99
C SER A 63 -6.04 -4.39 8.19
N THR A 64 -5.92 -3.06 8.17
CA THR A 64 -5.35 -2.32 9.29
C THR A 64 -5.97 -0.95 9.40
N GLY A 65 -5.90 -0.36 10.60
CA GLY A 65 -6.45 0.98 10.85
C GLY A 65 -5.45 2.11 10.61
N VAL A 66 -5.90 3.34 10.81
CA VAL A 66 -5.00 4.52 10.87
C VAL A 66 -3.95 4.28 11.96
N GLY A 67 -2.67 4.45 11.62
CA GLY A 67 -1.53 4.16 12.50
C GLY A 67 -1.11 2.68 12.51
N GLY A 68 -1.91 1.80 11.90
CA GLY A 68 -1.64 0.39 11.76
C GLY A 68 -0.56 0.08 10.72
N THR A 69 0.09 -1.07 10.87
CA THR A 69 1.18 -1.49 9.99
C THR A 69 0.94 -2.93 9.51
N ILE A 70 1.01 -3.13 8.20
CA ILE A 70 0.89 -4.42 7.53
C ILE A 70 2.28 -4.89 7.14
N PHE A 71 2.65 -6.10 7.55
CA PHE A 71 3.93 -6.71 7.18
C PHE A 71 3.69 -7.80 6.14
N LEU A 72 4.20 -7.57 4.93
CA LEU A 72 4.10 -8.47 3.79
C LEU A 72 5.49 -8.98 3.42
N ASN A 73 6.01 -9.95 4.19
CA ASN A 73 7.20 -10.75 3.87
C ASN A 73 8.40 -9.90 3.38
N GLY A 74 8.72 -8.84 4.12
CA GLY A 74 9.80 -7.89 3.81
C GLY A 74 9.33 -6.51 3.32
N LEU A 75 8.04 -6.36 2.98
CA LEU A 75 7.42 -5.06 2.74
C LEU A 75 6.59 -4.65 3.95
N THR A 76 6.91 -3.51 4.54
CA THR A 76 6.15 -2.89 5.62
C THR A 76 5.28 -1.78 5.03
N ILE A 77 3.97 -1.85 5.20
CA ILE A 77 3.01 -0.83 4.76
C ILE A 77 2.37 -0.24 6.00
N LYS A 78 2.70 1.00 6.33
CA LYS A 78 2.11 1.73 7.44
C LYS A 78 1.01 2.67 6.94
N VAL A 79 -0.17 2.60 7.53
CA VAL A 79 -1.24 3.57 7.26
C VAL A 79 -0.97 4.82 8.08
N VAL A 80 -0.64 5.91 7.42
CA VAL A 80 -0.33 7.20 8.05
C VAL A 80 -1.62 7.94 8.39
N ALA A 81 -2.53 8.02 7.42
CA ALA A 81 -3.79 8.74 7.55
C ALA A 81 -4.87 8.10 6.67
N VAL A 82 -6.13 8.26 7.06
CA VAL A 82 -7.29 7.94 6.23
C VAL A 82 -8.24 9.12 6.33
N GLN A 83 -8.69 9.62 5.19
CA GLN A 83 -9.60 10.75 5.08
C GLN A 83 -10.70 10.41 4.09
N GLY A 84 -11.90 10.10 4.60
CA GLY A 84 -13.01 9.68 3.75
C GLY A 84 -12.68 8.40 2.98
N SER A 85 -12.65 8.50 1.66
CA SER A 85 -12.25 7.43 0.73
C SER A 85 -10.76 7.44 0.41
N SER A 86 -9.97 8.39 0.90
CA SER A 86 -8.53 8.48 0.63
C SER A 86 -7.71 7.91 1.80
N ALA A 87 -6.59 7.25 1.51
CA ALA A 87 -5.64 6.79 2.52
C ALA A 87 -4.20 7.11 2.14
N VAL A 88 -3.40 7.53 3.12
CA VAL A 88 -1.97 7.73 2.98
C VAL A 88 -1.26 6.50 3.54
N LEU A 89 -0.51 5.83 2.67
CA LEU A 89 0.24 4.61 2.94
C LEU A 89 1.73 4.90 2.82
N ARG A 90 2.49 4.51 3.83
CA ARG A 90 3.94 4.60 3.82
C ARG A 90 4.54 3.22 3.69
N LEU A 91 5.25 3.00 2.61
CA LEU A 91 5.96 1.76 2.35
C LEU A 91 7.39 1.89 2.88
N SER A 92 7.85 0.84 3.54
CA SER A 92 9.18 0.71 4.15
C SER A 92 9.66 -0.74 3.94
N THR A 93 10.93 -0.94 3.65
CA THR A 93 11.58 -2.27 3.65
C THR A 93 12.42 -2.46 4.91
#